data_AF-A0AAE8L2Q3-F1
#
_entry.id   AF-A0AAE8L2Q3-F1
#
_cell.length_a   1.000
_cell.length_b   1.000
_cell.length_c   1.000
_cell.angle_alpha   90.00
_cell.angle_beta   90.00
_cell.angle_gamma   90.00
#
_symmetry.space_group_name_H-M   'P 1'
#
loop_
_entity.id
_entity.type
_entity.pdbx_description
1 polymer ?
#
loop_
_entity_poly.entity_id
_entity_poly.type
_entity_poly.pdbx_seq_one_letter_code
_entity_poly.pdbx_strand_id
1 'polypeptide(L)'
;MKTFESCCKAFHAVEAAIVAHRNSELGVEIQEKTMLGKLSMFMDLDNWPENPDLQGLTEADEKQLREWGVVYSKRLQDFHAKAEELRKERYNAVCRALRLLGEEIGLQFNFFTSGPLDERIANVLSHADLLRKTLLDGLGYVDVLDPETNFAKGFYSTTKLKKTELFHDLKLCAEFRNNGVLHAYEVMARLGFHEGVDNENR
;
A
#
# COMPACT_ATOMS: atom_id res chain seq x y z
N MET A 1 -5.05 11.03 -19.14
CA MET A 1 -4.54 9.76 -18.59
C MET A 1 -4.19 9.99 -17.12
N LYS A 2 -4.47 9.06 -16.20
CA LYS A 2 -4.02 9.20 -14.79
C LYS A 2 -2.54 8.85 -14.70
N THR A 3 -1.75 9.62 -13.97
CA THR A 3 -0.31 9.40 -13.74
C THR A 3 -0.05 8.88 -12.33
N PHE A 4 1.12 8.27 -12.09
CA PHE A 4 1.56 7.87 -10.76
C PHE A 4 1.46 9.04 -9.76
N GLU A 5 1.94 10.22 -10.12
CA GLU A 5 1.85 11.42 -9.27
C GLU A 5 0.41 11.80 -8.91
N SER A 6 -0.51 11.72 -9.88
CA SER A 6 -1.92 12.03 -9.62
C SER A 6 -2.56 11.04 -8.63
N CYS A 7 -2.13 9.78 -8.65
CA CYS A 7 -2.58 8.78 -7.71
C CYS A 7 -1.90 8.90 -6.34
N CYS A 8 -0.65 9.36 -6.28
CA CYS A 8 0.01 9.73 -5.03
C CYS A 8 -0.75 10.87 -4.33
N LYS A 9 -1.14 11.92 -5.08
CA LYS A 9 -1.97 13.01 -4.54
C LYS A 9 -3.30 12.50 -3.98
N ALA A 10 -3.94 11.56 -4.66
CA ALA A 10 -5.17 10.95 -4.17
C ALA A 10 -4.94 10.13 -2.88
N PHE A 11 -3.85 9.38 -2.79
CA PHE A 11 -3.47 8.67 -1.57
C PHE A 11 -3.28 9.64 -0.38
N HIS A 12 -2.49 10.70 -0.58
CA HIS A 12 -2.25 11.72 0.47
C HIS A 12 -3.51 12.48 0.88
N ALA A 13 -4.44 12.72 -0.06
CA ALA A 13 -5.74 13.31 0.26
C ALA A 13 -6.57 12.40 1.19
N VAL A 14 -6.54 11.08 0.97
CA VAL A 14 -7.22 10.13 1.86
C VAL A 14 -6.52 10.02 3.21
N GLU A 15 -5.19 10.03 3.26
CA GLU A 15 -4.44 10.11 4.54
C GLU A 15 -4.81 11.36 5.33
N ALA A 16 -4.87 12.53 4.67
CA ALA A 16 -5.31 13.76 5.30
C ALA A 16 -6.75 13.66 5.82
N ALA A 17 -7.66 13.02 5.07
CA ALA A 17 -9.03 12.77 5.52
C ALA A 17 -9.09 11.82 6.73
N ILE A 18 -8.24 10.80 6.80
CA ILE A 18 -8.12 9.91 7.97
C ILE A 18 -7.66 10.69 9.20
N VAL A 19 -6.64 11.54 9.05
CA VAL A 19 -6.15 12.39 10.14
C VAL A 19 -7.23 13.36 10.60
N ALA A 20 -7.93 14.01 9.67
CA ALA A 20 -9.04 14.91 9.98
C ALA A 20 -10.19 14.18 10.68
N HIS A 21 -10.56 12.96 10.24
CA HIS A 21 -11.60 12.14 10.88
C HIS A 21 -11.21 11.77 12.31
N ARG A 22 -9.96 11.35 12.53
CA ARG A 22 -9.42 11.04 13.86
C ARG A 22 -9.39 12.25 14.79
N ASN A 23 -9.15 13.45 14.25
CA ASN A 23 -9.09 14.70 15.00
C ASN A 23 -10.41 15.47 15.02
N SER A 24 -11.50 14.87 14.54
CA SER A 24 -12.85 15.43 14.72
C SER A 24 -13.22 15.44 16.21
N GLU A 25 -14.23 16.23 16.59
CA GLU A 25 -14.73 16.32 17.96
C GLU A 25 -14.96 14.94 18.59
N LEU A 26 -15.73 14.07 17.92
CA LEU A 26 -15.98 12.70 18.36
C LEU A 26 -14.71 11.83 18.37
N GLY A 27 -13.79 12.07 17.43
CA GLY A 27 -12.49 11.37 17.39
C GLY A 27 -11.61 11.68 18.61
N VAL A 28 -11.59 12.95 19.04
CA VAL A 28 -10.91 13.38 20.27
C VAL A 28 -11.60 12.78 21.50
N GLU A 29 -12.93 12.85 21.57
CA GLU A 29 -13.71 12.23 22.66
C GLU A 29 -13.38 10.73 22.84
N ILE A 30 -13.28 10.00 21.73
CA ILE A 30 -12.93 8.57 21.74
C ILE A 30 -11.49 8.34 22.20
N GLN A 31 -10.52 9.13 21.72
CA GLN A 31 -9.10 8.98 22.06
C GLN A 31 -8.84 9.29 23.54
N GLU A 32 -9.44 10.36 24.04
CA GLU A 32 -9.32 10.80 25.43
C GLU A 32 -10.24 10.01 26.37
N LYS A 33 -11.11 9.14 25.83
CA LYS A 33 -12.07 8.32 26.57
C LYS A 33 -13.02 9.15 27.45
N THR A 34 -13.34 10.37 27.04
CA THR A 34 -14.11 11.34 27.84
C THR A 34 -15.50 10.83 28.20
N MET A 35 -16.15 10.13 27.27
CA MET A 35 -17.51 9.61 27.43
C MET A 35 -17.57 8.15 27.89
N LEU A 36 -16.42 7.50 28.16
CA LEU A 36 -16.37 6.06 28.45
C LEU A 36 -17.19 5.67 29.68
N GLY A 37 -17.09 6.44 30.78
CA GLY A 37 -17.85 6.19 32.00
C GLY A 37 -19.36 6.29 31.76
N LYS A 38 -19.79 7.37 31.10
CA LYS A 38 -21.21 7.58 30.77
C LYS A 38 -21.75 6.51 29.80
N LEU A 39 -20.92 6.08 28.84
CA LEU A 39 -21.26 4.98 27.94
C LEU A 39 -21.39 3.65 28.67
N SER A 40 -20.51 3.36 29.63
CA SER A 40 -20.61 2.17 30.48
C SER A 40 -21.92 2.15 31.25
N MET A 41 -22.23 3.25 31.95
CA MET A 41 -23.50 3.38 32.68
C MET A 41 -24.71 3.13 31.76
N PHE A 42 -24.70 3.69 30.54
CA PHE A 42 -25.76 3.43 29.56
C PHE A 42 -25.88 1.96 29.19
N MET A 43 -24.77 1.26 28.94
CA MET A 43 -24.79 -0.18 28.63
C MET A 43 -25.26 -1.02 29.82
N ASP A 44 -24.92 -0.60 31.04
CA ASP A 44 -25.23 -1.33 32.27
C ASP A 44 -26.69 -1.16 32.72
N LEU A 45 -27.39 -0.11 32.29
CA LEU A 45 -28.81 0.11 32.63
C LEU A 45 -29.70 -1.12 32.40
N ASP A 46 -29.47 -1.86 31.31
CA ASP A 46 -30.24 -3.06 30.97
C ASP A 46 -29.46 -4.37 31.19
N ASN A 47 -28.12 -4.30 31.20
CA ASN A 47 -27.27 -5.51 31.25
C ASN A 47 -26.72 -5.80 32.66
N TRP A 48 -26.58 -4.79 33.51
CA TRP A 48 -26.11 -4.92 34.88
C TRP A 48 -26.68 -3.81 35.81
N PRO A 49 -27.98 -3.89 36.15
CA PRO A 49 -28.66 -2.85 36.93
C PRO A 49 -28.12 -2.71 38.37
N GLU A 50 -27.35 -3.68 38.86
CA GLU A 50 -26.70 -3.63 40.17
C GLU A 50 -25.37 -2.86 40.18
N ASN A 51 -24.92 -2.32 39.04
CA ASN A 51 -23.66 -1.58 38.94
C ASN A 51 -23.65 -0.41 39.97
N PRO A 52 -22.61 -0.30 40.84
CA PRO A 52 -22.45 0.80 41.77
C PRO A 52 -22.56 2.21 41.14
N ASP A 53 -22.11 2.36 39.89
CA ASP A 53 -22.15 3.63 39.17
C ASP A 53 -23.58 4.07 38.81
N LEU A 54 -24.55 3.14 38.85
CA LEU A 54 -25.97 3.43 38.63
C LEU A 54 -26.73 3.76 39.93
N GLN A 55 -26.12 3.52 41.10
CA GLN A 55 -26.77 3.75 42.39
C GLN A 55 -27.04 5.24 42.61
N GLY A 56 -28.31 5.58 42.87
CA GLY A 56 -28.72 6.94 43.16
C GLY A 56 -29.15 7.76 41.92
N LEU A 57 -29.15 7.17 40.72
CA LEU A 57 -29.83 7.77 39.57
C LEU A 57 -31.34 7.82 39.81
N THR A 58 -31.96 8.93 39.43
CA THR A 58 -33.43 9.03 39.39
C THR A 58 -33.97 8.45 38.10
N GLU A 59 -35.27 8.12 38.04
CA GLU A 59 -35.93 7.70 36.80
C GLU A 59 -35.76 8.72 35.65
N ALA A 60 -35.68 10.02 35.99
CA ALA A 60 -35.42 11.07 35.03
C ALA A 60 -33.99 11.01 34.47
N ASP A 61 -33.00 10.71 35.31
CA ASP A 61 -31.59 10.57 34.90
C ASP A 61 -31.41 9.33 34.02
N GLU A 62 -32.03 8.21 34.38
CA GLU A 62 -32.03 6.99 33.56
C GLU A 62 -32.62 7.25 32.17
N LYS A 63 -33.76 7.96 32.10
CA LYS A 63 -34.37 8.32 30.83
C LYS A 63 -33.45 9.19 29.97
N GLN A 64 -32.83 10.22 30.56
CA GLN A 64 -31.86 11.05 29.85
C GLN A 64 -30.63 10.27 29.39
N LEU A 65 -30.14 9.33 30.20
CA LEU A 65 -29.01 8.47 29.87
C LEU A 65 -29.34 7.53 28.71
N ARG A 66 -30.56 6.98 28.66
CA ARG A 66 -31.06 6.16 27.53
C ARG A 66 -31.14 6.97 26.25
N GLU A 67 -31.75 8.15 26.30
CA GLU A 67 -31.87 9.04 25.14
C GLU A 67 -30.49 9.46 24.61
N TRP A 68 -29.58 9.85 25.50
CA TRP A 68 -28.20 10.18 25.16
C TRP A 68 -27.45 8.99 24.57
N GLY A 69 -27.54 7.81 25.20
CA GLY A 69 -26.78 6.63 24.83
C GLY A 69 -27.17 6.07 23.47
N VAL A 70 -28.46 6.12 23.10
CA VAL A 70 -28.93 5.76 21.75
C VAL A 70 -28.33 6.69 20.70
N VAL A 71 -28.37 8.01 20.93
CA VAL A 71 -27.82 9.00 20.00
C VAL A 71 -26.29 8.86 19.88
N TYR A 72 -25.60 8.71 21.01
CA TYR A 72 -24.15 8.57 21.04
C TYR A 72 -23.68 7.26 20.40
N SER A 73 -24.37 6.14 20.66
CA SER A 73 -24.06 4.84 20.03
C SER A 73 -24.18 4.90 18.52
N LYS A 74 -25.21 5.59 17.99
CA LYS A 74 -25.35 5.81 16.55
C LYS A 74 -24.20 6.64 15.99
N ARG A 75 -23.84 7.75 16.63
CA ARG A 75 -22.68 8.57 16.25
C ARG A 75 -21.38 7.74 16.22
N LEU A 76 -21.19 6.86 17.20
CA LEU A 76 -20.03 5.97 17.29
C LEU A 76 -20.01 4.94 16.14
N GLN A 77 -21.15 4.34 15.82
CA GLN A 77 -21.29 3.43 14.68
C GLN A 77 -20.98 4.14 13.35
N ASP A 78 -21.55 5.32 13.13
CA ASP A 78 -21.31 6.13 11.93
C ASP A 78 -19.82 6.53 11.82
N PHE A 79 -19.19 6.89 12.96
CA PHE A 79 -17.77 7.19 13.03
C PHE A 79 -16.89 6.00 12.64
N HIS A 80 -17.20 4.80 13.15
CA HIS A 80 -16.47 3.58 12.79
C HIS A 80 -16.70 3.18 11.34
N ALA A 81 -17.94 3.28 10.85
CA ALA A 81 -18.26 3.00 9.45
C ALA A 81 -17.45 3.91 8.51
N LYS A 82 -17.37 5.22 8.82
CA LYS A 82 -16.56 6.15 8.04
C LYS A 82 -15.07 5.84 8.11
N ALA A 83 -14.57 5.42 9.27
CA ALA A 83 -13.18 5.02 9.42
C ALA A 83 -12.83 3.79 8.55
N GLU A 84 -13.73 2.80 8.47
CA GLU A 84 -13.54 1.63 7.60
C GLU A 84 -13.61 2.00 6.11
N GLU A 85 -14.50 2.90 5.72
CA GLU A 85 -14.57 3.41 4.35
C GLU A 85 -13.24 4.07 3.95
N LEU A 86 -12.72 4.99 4.79
CA LEU A 86 -11.45 5.67 4.54
C LEU A 86 -10.26 4.68 4.48
N ARG A 87 -10.25 3.62 5.29
CA ARG A 87 -9.23 2.56 5.20
C ARG A 87 -9.28 1.83 3.86
N LYS A 88 -10.47 1.50 3.36
CA LYS A 88 -10.65 0.87 2.04
C LYS A 88 -10.23 1.81 0.92
N GLU A 89 -10.62 3.08 0.99
CA GLU A 89 -10.20 4.11 0.02
C GLU A 89 -8.67 4.25 -0.01
N ARG A 90 -8.03 4.32 1.16
CA ARG A 90 -6.57 4.41 1.29
C ARG A 90 -5.90 3.22 0.63
N TYR A 91 -6.35 1.99 0.96
CA TYR A 91 -5.82 0.77 0.37
C TYR A 91 -5.95 0.76 -1.16
N ASN A 92 -7.13 1.13 -1.67
CA ASN A 92 -7.38 1.20 -3.10
C ASN A 92 -6.50 2.27 -3.79
N ALA A 93 -6.28 3.41 -3.14
CA ALA A 93 -5.41 4.47 -3.64
C ALA A 93 -3.95 4.00 -3.74
N VAL A 94 -3.42 3.34 -2.70
CA VAL A 94 -2.07 2.73 -2.74
C VAL A 94 -1.97 1.68 -3.84
N CYS A 95 -2.92 0.75 -3.92
CA CYS A 95 -2.92 -0.29 -4.95
C CYS A 95 -2.88 0.29 -6.37
N ARG A 96 -3.72 1.31 -6.62
CA ARG A 96 -3.75 1.98 -7.92
C ARG A 96 -2.46 2.76 -8.21
N ALA A 97 -1.90 3.45 -7.22
CA ALA A 97 -0.63 4.16 -7.38
C ALA A 97 0.52 3.20 -7.69
N LEU A 98 0.64 2.08 -6.96
CA LEU A 98 1.65 1.06 -7.22
C LEU A 98 1.51 0.46 -8.61
N ARG A 99 0.28 0.22 -9.07
CA ARG A 99 0.04 -0.28 -10.42
C ARG A 99 0.50 0.69 -11.51
N LEU A 100 0.16 1.97 -11.37
CA LEU A 100 0.62 3.00 -12.32
C LEU A 100 2.13 3.22 -12.27
N LEU A 101 2.74 3.14 -11.08
CA LEU A 101 4.19 3.16 -10.94
C LEU A 101 4.81 2.01 -11.73
N GLY A 102 4.27 0.80 -11.59
CA GLY A 102 4.71 -0.36 -12.38
C GLY A 102 4.58 -0.13 -13.89
N GLU A 103 3.46 0.46 -14.33
CA GLU A 103 3.23 0.77 -15.75
C GLU A 103 4.26 1.78 -16.30
N GLU A 104 4.51 2.88 -15.57
CA GLU A 104 5.49 3.91 -15.94
C GLU A 104 6.92 3.37 -15.95
N ILE A 105 7.28 2.58 -14.95
CA ILE A 105 8.60 1.93 -14.85
C ILE A 105 8.78 0.88 -15.95
N GLY A 106 7.72 0.15 -16.30
CA GLY A 106 7.71 -0.76 -17.45
C GLY A 106 7.95 -0.03 -18.78
N LEU A 107 7.40 1.18 -18.95
CA LEU A 107 7.67 2.00 -20.13
C LEU A 107 9.14 2.43 -20.19
N GLN A 108 9.70 2.86 -19.05
CA GLN A 108 11.12 3.20 -18.96
C GLN A 108 12.00 1.99 -19.30
N PHE A 109 11.71 0.81 -18.74
CA PHE A 109 12.45 -0.43 -19.03
C PHE A 109 12.46 -0.78 -20.52
N ASN A 110 11.32 -0.62 -21.21
CA ASN A 110 11.22 -0.86 -22.65
C ASN A 110 12.02 0.16 -23.48
N PHE A 111 12.16 1.39 -22.99
CA PHE A 111 12.90 2.45 -23.67
C PHE A 111 14.42 2.27 -23.54
N PHE A 112 14.91 1.87 -22.37
CA PHE A 112 16.32 1.59 -22.14
C PHE A 112 16.66 0.16 -22.54
N THR A 113 17.13 -0.05 -23.77
CA THR A 113 17.45 -1.39 -24.30
C THR A 113 18.91 -1.81 -24.18
N SER A 114 19.81 -0.87 -23.88
CA SER A 114 21.25 -1.12 -23.82
C SER A 114 21.70 -1.65 -22.45
N GLY A 115 22.67 -2.56 -22.47
CA GLY A 115 23.32 -3.13 -21.30
C GLY A 115 22.66 -4.42 -20.78
N PRO A 116 23.29 -5.05 -19.78
CA PRO A 116 22.81 -6.31 -19.19
C PRO A 116 21.40 -6.22 -18.62
N LEU A 117 20.60 -7.27 -18.83
CA LEU A 117 19.21 -7.33 -18.38
C LEU A 117 19.07 -7.17 -16.85
N ASP A 118 19.95 -7.80 -16.09
CA ASP A 118 19.96 -7.73 -14.62
C ASP A 118 20.20 -6.32 -14.10
N GLU A 119 21.17 -5.60 -14.66
CA GLU A 119 21.43 -4.19 -14.36
C GLU A 119 20.26 -3.29 -14.77
N ARG A 120 19.70 -3.51 -15.96
CA ARG A 120 18.53 -2.74 -16.43
C ARG A 120 17.35 -2.91 -15.47
N ILE A 121 17.05 -4.13 -15.04
CA ILE A 121 16.00 -4.41 -14.05
C ILE A 121 16.34 -3.76 -12.70
N ALA A 122 17.57 -3.94 -12.19
CA ALA A 122 17.99 -3.36 -10.93
C ALA A 122 17.88 -1.82 -10.91
N ASN A 123 18.25 -1.16 -12.01
CA ASN A 123 18.18 0.29 -12.16
C ASN A 123 16.74 0.80 -12.10
N VAL A 124 15.83 0.18 -12.87
CA VAL A 124 14.43 0.62 -12.90
C VAL A 124 13.70 0.31 -11.58
N LEU A 125 14.04 -0.78 -10.90
CA LEU A 125 13.52 -1.10 -9.56
C LEU A 125 14.03 -0.11 -8.50
N SER A 126 15.32 0.21 -8.51
CA SER A 126 15.91 1.20 -7.58
C SER A 126 15.27 2.58 -7.76
N HIS A 127 14.99 2.96 -9.00
CA HIS A 127 14.26 4.20 -9.30
C HIS A 127 12.81 4.14 -8.78
N ALA A 128 12.11 3.03 -8.98
CA ALA A 128 10.76 2.82 -8.49
C ALA A 128 10.68 2.86 -6.95
N ASP A 129 11.64 2.24 -6.26
CA ASP A 129 11.77 2.28 -4.80
C ASP A 129 11.91 3.72 -4.29
N LEU A 130 12.78 4.50 -4.94
CA LEU A 130 12.95 5.91 -4.62
C LEU A 130 11.65 6.70 -4.82
N LEU A 131 10.95 6.49 -5.94
CA LEU A 131 9.68 7.16 -6.23
C LEU A 131 8.60 6.80 -5.21
N ARG A 132 8.45 5.53 -4.85
CA ARG A 132 7.49 5.09 -3.83
C ARG A 132 7.82 5.71 -2.46
N LYS A 133 9.10 5.67 -2.08
CA LYS A 133 9.57 6.24 -0.81
C LYS A 133 9.35 7.75 -0.72
N THR A 134 9.50 8.47 -1.83
CA THR A 134 9.42 9.94 -1.85
C THR A 134 8.01 10.46 -2.06
N LEU A 135 7.19 9.79 -2.87
CA LEU A 135 5.89 10.31 -3.30
C LEU A 135 4.67 9.56 -2.77
N LEU A 136 4.79 8.30 -2.33
CA LEU A 136 3.63 7.48 -1.94
C LEU A 136 3.56 7.27 -0.42
N ASP A 137 3.99 6.13 0.09
CA ASP A 137 3.76 5.67 1.46
C ASP A 137 5.06 5.60 2.30
N GLY A 138 6.20 5.97 1.72
CA GLY A 138 7.50 5.92 2.40
C GLY A 138 8.12 4.52 2.45
N LEU A 139 7.44 3.48 1.94
CA LEU A 139 7.92 2.11 1.95
C LEU A 139 8.71 1.84 0.65
N GLY A 140 10.04 1.99 0.69
CA GLY A 140 10.90 1.88 -0.50
C GLY A 140 11.20 0.45 -0.97
N TYR A 141 10.22 -0.44 -1.01
CA TYR A 141 10.39 -1.79 -1.59
C TYR A 141 9.28 -2.08 -2.59
N VAL A 142 9.64 -2.24 -3.86
CA VAL A 142 8.81 -2.79 -4.93
C VAL A 142 9.56 -3.89 -5.64
N ASP A 143 8.82 -4.86 -6.16
CA ASP A 143 9.40 -6.04 -6.77
C ASP A 143 8.55 -6.52 -7.94
N VAL A 144 9.20 -7.05 -8.97
CA VAL A 144 8.59 -7.73 -10.11
C VAL A 144 8.58 -9.25 -9.97
N LEU A 145 9.37 -9.80 -9.04
CA LEU A 145 9.47 -11.26 -8.83
C LEU A 145 8.17 -11.84 -8.24
N ASP A 146 7.47 -11.07 -7.41
CA ASP A 146 6.10 -11.38 -6.99
C ASP A 146 5.06 -10.74 -7.93
N PRO A 147 4.46 -11.51 -8.86
CA PRO A 147 3.50 -11.02 -9.85
C PRO A 147 2.16 -10.64 -9.24
N GLU A 148 1.89 -11.03 -7.99
CA GLU A 148 0.62 -10.69 -7.35
C GLU A 148 0.60 -9.27 -6.82
N THR A 149 1.77 -8.65 -6.67
CA THR A 149 1.88 -7.24 -6.30
C THR A 149 1.27 -6.34 -7.37
N ASN A 150 0.64 -5.24 -6.94
CA ASN A 150 0.06 -4.28 -7.87
C ASN A 150 1.13 -3.64 -8.78
N PHE A 151 2.33 -3.42 -8.25
CA PHE A 151 3.47 -2.93 -9.02
C PHE A 151 3.86 -3.89 -10.14
N ALA A 152 4.11 -5.17 -9.84
CA ALA A 152 4.44 -6.17 -10.85
C ALA A 152 3.33 -6.31 -11.90
N LYS A 153 2.05 -6.30 -11.49
CA LYS A 153 0.90 -6.31 -12.40
C LYS A 153 0.96 -5.15 -13.40
N GLY A 154 1.29 -3.95 -12.95
CA GLY A 154 1.51 -2.80 -13.82
C GLY A 154 2.68 -3.01 -14.77
N PHE A 155 3.84 -3.37 -14.23
CA PHE A 155 5.08 -3.59 -14.98
C PHE A 155 4.92 -4.62 -16.10
N TYR A 156 4.39 -5.80 -15.80
CA TYR A 156 4.18 -6.86 -16.79
C TYR A 156 3.07 -6.50 -17.81
N SER A 157 2.06 -5.73 -17.40
CA SER A 157 1.03 -5.27 -18.34
C SER A 157 1.60 -4.36 -19.43
N THR A 158 2.65 -3.59 -19.11
CA THR A 158 3.34 -2.70 -20.06
C THR A 158 4.41 -3.42 -20.85
N THR A 159 5.32 -4.15 -20.18
CA THR A 159 6.49 -4.78 -20.82
C THR A 159 6.13 -5.98 -21.68
N LYS A 160 4.97 -6.61 -21.44
CA LYS A 160 4.53 -7.86 -22.07
C LYS A 160 5.48 -9.05 -21.84
N LEU A 161 6.47 -8.89 -20.96
CA LEU A 161 7.35 -9.98 -20.55
C LEU A 161 6.55 -11.05 -19.82
N LYS A 162 6.92 -12.31 -20.04
CA LYS A 162 6.41 -13.40 -19.20
C LYS A 162 7.27 -13.50 -17.95
N LYS A 163 6.62 -13.63 -16.78
CA LYS A 163 7.31 -13.82 -15.50
C LYS A 163 8.36 -14.93 -15.55
N THR A 164 7.99 -16.10 -16.08
CA THR A 164 8.87 -17.27 -16.14
C THR A 164 10.11 -17.02 -16.99
N GLU A 165 9.95 -16.27 -18.09
CA GLU A 165 11.05 -15.90 -18.99
C GLU A 165 11.98 -14.92 -18.28
N LEU A 166 11.45 -13.86 -17.65
CA LEU A 166 12.27 -12.90 -16.92
C LEU A 166 13.05 -13.56 -15.78
N PHE A 167 12.41 -14.43 -15.00
CA PHE A 167 13.08 -15.15 -13.91
C PHE A 167 14.21 -16.05 -14.41
N HIS A 168 13.96 -16.76 -15.51
CA HIS A 168 14.95 -17.61 -16.15
C HIS A 168 16.14 -16.77 -16.65
N ASP A 169 15.86 -15.67 -17.33
CA ASP A 169 16.90 -14.80 -17.89
C ASP A 169 17.73 -14.12 -16.78
N LEU A 170 17.10 -13.69 -15.67
CA LEU A 170 17.82 -13.16 -14.51
C LEU A 170 18.71 -14.23 -13.86
N LYS A 171 18.26 -15.49 -13.83
CA LYS A 171 19.09 -16.61 -13.36
C LYS A 171 20.31 -16.82 -14.26
N LEU A 172 20.13 -16.77 -15.59
CA LEU A 172 21.25 -16.87 -16.53
C LEU A 172 22.24 -15.71 -16.37
N CYS A 173 21.77 -14.49 -16.13
CA CYS A 173 22.64 -13.36 -15.81
C CYS A 173 23.49 -13.63 -14.55
N ALA A 174 22.87 -14.18 -13.50
CA ALA A 174 23.56 -14.54 -12.27
C ALA A 174 24.56 -15.70 -12.47
N GLU A 175 24.23 -16.70 -13.28
CA GLU A 175 25.13 -17.81 -13.64
C GLU A 175 26.38 -17.29 -14.38
N PHE A 176 26.20 -16.35 -15.32
CA PHE A 176 27.32 -15.70 -16.00
C PHE A 176 28.19 -14.87 -15.05
N ARG A 177 27.60 -13.96 -14.26
CA ARG A 177 28.38 -13.05 -13.38
C ARG A 177 29.05 -13.74 -12.20
N ASN A 178 28.35 -14.67 -11.53
CA ASN A 178 28.83 -15.25 -10.28
C ASN A 178 29.70 -16.49 -10.52
N ASN A 179 29.41 -17.26 -11.57
CA ASN A 179 30.06 -18.55 -11.81
C ASN A 179 30.90 -18.57 -13.09
N GLY A 180 30.89 -17.49 -13.90
CA GLY A 180 31.61 -17.42 -15.17
C GLY A 180 31.07 -18.37 -16.24
N VAL A 181 29.82 -18.82 -16.12
CA VAL A 181 29.23 -19.77 -17.07
C VAL A 181 28.91 -19.06 -18.38
N LEU A 182 29.62 -19.42 -19.45
CA LEU A 182 29.36 -18.94 -20.79
C LEU A 182 28.19 -19.70 -21.42
N HIS A 183 27.20 -18.95 -21.89
CA HIS A 183 26.08 -19.50 -22.67
C HIS A 183 26.28 -19.22 -24.16
N ALA A 184 25.42 -19.82 -25.00
CA ALA A 184 25.44 -19.57 -26.43
C ALA A 184 25.35 -18.07 -26.75
N TYR A 185 26.02 -17.63 -27.82
CA TYR A 185 26.07 -16.22 -28.22
C TYR A 185 24.68 -15.55 -28.31
N GLU A 186 23.70 -16.26 -28.86
CA GLU A 186 22.31 -15.79 -28.97
C GLU A 186 21.67 -15.49 -27.60
N VAL A 187 22.00 -16.30 -26.59
CA VAL A 187 21.56 -16.10 -25.20
C VAL A 187 22.27 -14.90 -24.60
N MET A 188 23.58 -14.80 -24.76
CA MET A 188 24.37 -13.68 -24.24
C MET A 188 23.95 -12.34 -24.86
N ALA A 189 23.65 -12.33 -26.16
CA ALA A 189 23.06 -11.20 -26.86
C ALA A 189 21.67 -10.87 -26.30
N ARG A 190 20.77 -11.86 -26.15
CA ARG A 190 19.44 -11.61 -25.55
C ARG A 190 19.54 -10.97 -24.14
N LEU A 191 20.50 -11.42 -23.34
CA LEU A 191 20.71 -10.94 -21.98
C LEU A 191 21.45 -9.59 -21.90
N GLY A 192 21.94 -9.05 -23.02
CA GLY A 192 22.60 -7.74 -23.04
C GLY A 192 24.12 -7.77 -22.81
N PHE A 193 24.77 -8.94 -22.79
CA PHE A 193 26.22 -9.11 -22.52
C PHE A 193 27.10 -9.04 -23.78
N HIS A 194 26.77 -8.20 -24.75
CA HIS A 194 27.38 -8.24 -26.10
C HIS A 194 28.88 -7.92 -26.11
N GLU A 195 29.38 -7.16 -25.12
CA GLU A 195 30.80 -6.77 -25.01
C GLU A 195 31.67 -7.83 -24.31
N GLY A 196 31.09 -8.86 -23.69
CA GLY A 196 31.83 -9.88 -22.93
C GLY A 196 32.31 -11.07 -23.76
N VAL A 197 31.77 -11.27 -24.97
CA VAL A 197 32.01 -12.48 -25.78
C VAL A 197 33.14 -12.28 -26.82
N ASP A 198 33.47 -11.03 -27.17
CA ASP A 198 34.49 -10.72 -28.18
C ASP A 198 35.94 -10.69 -27.63
N ASN A 199 36.13 -10.77 -26.31
CA ASN A 199 37.45 -10.68 -25.68
C ASN A 199 38.17 -12.01 -25.44
N GLU A 200 37.57 -13.17 -25.74
CA GLU A 200 38.26 -14.47 -25.63
C GLU A 200 38.84 -14.98 -26.97
N ASN A 201 38.72 -14.21 -28.06
CA ASN A 201 39.28 -14.53 -29.37
C ASN A 201 40.37 -13.54 -29.84
N ARG A 202 41.05 -12.83 -28.93
CA ARG A 202 42.22 -11.99 -29.25
C ARG A 202 43.45 -12.39 -28.46
#